data_AF-A0A954NW32-F1
#
_entry.id   AF-A0A954NW32-F1
#
_cell.length_a   1.000
_cell.length_b   1.000
_cell.length_c   1.000
_cell.angle_alpha   90.00
_cell.angle_beta   90.00
_cell.angle_gamma   90.00
#
_symmetry.space_group_name_H-M   'P 1'
#
loop_
_entity.id
_entity.type
_entity.pdbx_description
1 polymer ?
#
loop_
_entity_poly.entity_id
_entity_poly.type
_entity_poly.pdbx_seq_one_letter_code
_entity_poly.pdbx_strand_id
1 'polypeptide(L)'
;VHTHDWQAGLVPAYMEASEAPHPPTVFTIHNIAFQGLCGAHEFQQFGLPQWVFTPAGLEFYGQCSFLKAGLVFSQRLTTVSPTYARELRTAQFGMGLEGVLDDRAAVLSGILNGIDTDLWNPETDALLPAAYSARRLVGKAKCKTALQATLGLEHDPEALLLTVVSRL
;
A
#
# COMPACT_ATOMS: atom_id res chain seq x y z
N VAL A 1 1.28 -2.09 -17.66
CA VAL A 1 2.01 -1.24 -16.69
C VAL A 1 1.39 -1.39 -15.32
N HIS A 2 2.19 -1.70 -14.30
CA HIS A 2 1.72 -1.81 -12.92
C HIS A 2 2.21 -0.60 -12.14
N THR A 3 1.29 0.16 -11.57
CA THR A 3 1.52 1.43 -10.88
C THR A 3 1.09 1.31 -9.43
N HIS A 4 1.81 1.97 -8.54
CA HIS A 4 1.66 1.83 -7.09
C HIS A 4 1.48 3.21 -6.47
N ASP A 5 0.37 3.39 -5.75
CA ASP A 5 0.00 4.60 -5.02
C ASP A 5 -0.01 5.90 -5.86
N TRP A 6 -0.28 7.02 -5.18
CA TRP A 6 -0.47 8.32 -5.81
C TRP A 6 0.74 8.80 -6.61
N GLN A 7 1.96 8.39 -6.24
CA GLN A 7 3.21 8.80 -6.90
C GLN A 7 3.23 8.41 -8.38
N ALA A 8 2.65 7.26 -8.72
CA ALA A 8 2.52 6.78 -10.10
C ALA A 8 1.07 6.90 -10.63
N GLY A 9 0.18 7.56 -9.89
CA GLY A 9 -1.26 7.57 -10.16
C GLY A 9 -1.66 8.30 -11.44
N LEU A 10 -0.84 9.22 -11.96
CA LEU A 10 -1.12 9.89 -13.23
C LEU A 10 -0.74 9.05 -14.46
N VAL A 11 0.10 8.02 -14.32
CA VAL A 11 0.59 7.22 -15.46
C VAL A 11 -0.57 6.61 -16.27
N PRO A 12 -1.60 5.97 -15.68
CA PRO A 12 -2.74 5.46 -16.43
C PRO A 12 -3.51 6.56 -17.17
N ALA A 13 -3.64 7.75 -16.57
CA ALA A 13 -4.30 8.89 -17.20
C ALA A 13 -3.53 9.39 -18.45
N TYR A 14 -2.19 9.45 -18.37
CA TYR A 14 -1.35 9.78 -19.54
C TYR A 14 -1.44 8.73 -20.64
N MET A 15 -1.45 7.45 -20.28
CA MET A 15 -1.57 6.36 -21.25
C MET A 15 -2.89 6.45 -22.01
N GLU A 16 -4.00 6.63 -21.30
CA GLU A 16 -5.33 6.82 -21.91
C GLU A 16 -5.36 8.09 -22.78
N ALA A 17 -4.83 9.21 -22.26
CA ALA A 17 -4.82 10.50 -22.96
C ALA A 17 -3.95 10.52 -24.23
N SER A 18 -3.00 9.60 -24.36
CA SER A 18 -2.16 9.51 -25.55
C SER A 18 -2.90 8.98 -26.78
N GLU A 19 -4.06 8.34 -26.60
CA GLU A 19 -4.84 7.63 -27.62
C GLU A 19 -4.04 6.55 -28.40
N ALA A 20 -2.80 6.31 -28.01
CA ALA A 20 -1.94 5.31 -28.62
C ALA A 20 -2.26 3.93 -28.02
N PRO A 21 -2.13 2.85 -28.81
CA PRO A 21 -2.21 1.49 -28.27
C PRO A 21 -1.21 1.32 -27.12
N HIS A 22 -1.71 0.91 -25.96
CA HIS A 22 -0.89 0.73 -24.76
C HIS A 22 -1.18 -0.62 -24.09
N PRO A 23 -0.22 -1.19 -23.35
CA PRO A 23 -0.47 -2.41 -22.60
C PRO A 23 -1.50 -2.19 -21.48
N PRO A 24 -2.15 -3.26 -20.97
CA PRO A 24 -3.06 -3.16 -19.85
C PRO A 24 -2.40 -2.57 -18.59
N THR A 25 -3.19 -1.89 -17.77
CA THR A 25 -2.76 -1.21 -16.55
C THR A 25 -3.38 -1.83 -15.30
N VAL A 26 -2.55 -1.92 -14.26
CA VAL A 26 -2.94 -2.33 -12.91
C VAL A 26 -2.51 -1.22 -11.96
N PHE A 27 -3.40 -0.83 -11.04
CA PHE A 27 -3.09 0.12 -9.98
C PHE A 27 -3.20 -0.55 -8.61
N THR A 28 -2.19 -0.41 -7.77
CA THR A 28 -2.21 -0.90 -6.38
C THR A 28 -2.29 0.25 -5.39
N ILE A 29 -3.22 0.14 -4.45
CA ILE A 29 -3.39 1.05 -3.31
C ILE A 29 -2.79 0.34 -2.08
N HIS A 30 -1.73 0.88 -1.49
CA HIS A 30 -1.20 0.40 -0.20
C HIS A 30 -1.74 1.22 0.95
N ASN A 31 -2.06 2.50 0.70
CA ASN A 31 -2.63 3.38 1.71
C ASN A 31 -3.49 4.48 1.08
N ILE A 32 -4.80 4.38 1.29
CA ILE A 32 -5.79 5.33 0.76
C ILE A 32 -5.67 6.75 1.32
N ALA A 33 -5.01 6.93 2.47
CA ALA A 33 -4.87 8.24 3.10
C ALA A 33 -3.94 9.17 2.31
N PHE A 34 -3.00 8.63 1.53
CA PHE A 34 -2.07 9.41 0.73
C PHE A 34 -2.60 9.54 -0.71
N GLN A 35 -3.36 10.61 -0.96
CA GLN A 35 -4.07 10.77 -2.23
C GLN A 35 -3.30 11.58 -3.29
N GLY A 36 -2.18 12.22 -2.92
CA GLY A 36 -1.45 13.11 -3.82
C GLY A 36 -2.31 14.29 -4.26
N LEU A 37 -2.85 15.03 -3.29
CA LEU A 37 -3.73 16.17 -3.56
C LEU A 37 -2.92 17.42 -3.91
N CYS A 38 -3.37 18.13 -4.94
CA CYS A 38 -2.86 19.45 -5.31
C CYS A 38 -4.00 20.34 -5.83
N GLY A 39 -3.77 21.65 -5.94
CA GLY A 39 -4.81 22.59 -6.32
C GLY A 39 -5.22 22.44 -7.79
N ALA A 40 -6.49 22.67 -8.11
CA ALA A 40 -6.98 22.64 -9.51
C ALA A 40 -6.20 23.57 -10.46
N HIS A 41 -5.67 24.68 -9.95
CA HIS A 41 -4.85 25.62 -10.72
C HIS A 41 -3.54 25.00 -11.22
N GLU A 42 -3.06 23.93 -10.58
CA GLU A 42 -1.84 23.21 -10.95
C GLU A 42 -2.08 22.25 -12.14
N PHE A 43 -3.33 21.90 -12.44
CA PHE A 43 -3.69 20.92 -13.47
C PHE A 43 -3.06 21.22 -14.84
N GLN A 44 -2.98 22.51 -15.22
CA GLN A 44 -2.40 22.93 -16.50
C GLN A 44 -0.92 22.54 -16.65
N GLN A 45 -0.19 22.41 -15.53
CA GLN A 45 1.21 22.03 -15.54
C GLN A 45 1.42 20.55 -15.89
N PHE A 46 0.38 19.72 -15.78
CA PHE A 46 0.47 18.29 -16.04
C PHE A 46 0.42 17.96 -17.54
N GLY A 47 0.00 18.90 -18.40
CA GLY A 47 -0.10 18.64 -19.85
C GLY A 47 -1.13 17.55 -20.21
N LEU A 48 -2.07 17.26 -19.31
CA LEU A 48 -3.19 16.35 -19.56
C LEU A 48 -4.36 17.11 -20.21
N PRO A 49 -5.13 16.45 -21.09
CA PRO A 49 -6.29 17.08 -21.72
C PRO A 49 -7.38 17.37 -20.68
N GLN A 50 -8.17 18.44 -20.90
CA GLN A 50 -9.16 18.93 -19.93
C GLN A 50 -10.19 17.87 -19.52
N TRP A 51 -10.57 16.96 -20.41
CA TRP A 51 -11.54 15.90 -20.08
C TRP A 51 -11.09 14.98 -18.92
N VAL A 52 -9.79 14.95 -18.60
CA VAL A 52 -9.24 14.23 -17.44
C VAL A 52 -9.58 14.94 -16.12
N PHE A 53 -9.71 16.28 -16.13
CA PHE A 53 -10.06 17.07 -14.96
C PHE A 53 -11.57 17.26 -14.83
N THR A 54 -12.26 16.17 -14.52
CA THR A 54 -13.70 16.13 -14.27
C THR A 54 -13.99 15.34 -13.00
N PRO A 55 -15.19 15.48 -12.39
CA PRO A 55 -15.58 14.66 -11.25
C PRO A 55 -15.58 13.15 -11.54
N ALA A 56 -15.75 12.74 -12.80
CA ALA A 56 -15.59 11.36 -13.23
C ALA A 56 -14.12 10.96 -13.47
N GLY A 57 -13.24 11.95 -13.67
CA GLY A 57 -11.79 11.81 -13.82
C GLY A 57 -11.04 12.03 -12.50
N LEU A 58 -9.95 12.81 -12.53
CA LEU A 58 -9.06 12.98 -11.37
C LEU A 58 -9.48 14.10 -10.39
N GLU A 59 -10.48 14.91 -10.75
CA GLU A 59 -10.93 16.01 -9.89
C GLU A 59 -11.52 15.46 -8.59
N PHE A 60 -11.21 16.09 -7.46
CA PHE A 60 -11.62 15.65 -6.14
C PHE A 60 -11.89 16.87 -5.25
N TYR A 61 -13.15 17.25 -5.09
CA TYR A 61 -13.61 18.36 -4.25
C TYR A 61 -12.89 19.70 -4.53
N GLY A 62 -12.71 20.06 -5.80
CA GLY A 62 -12.01 21.25 -6.27
C GLY A 62 -10.48 21.09 -6.34
N GLN A 63 -9.96 19.89 -6.10
CA GLN A 63 -8.54 19.56 -6.15
C GLN A 63 -8.25 18.53 -7.24
N CYS A 64 -6.98 18.32 -7.55
CA CYS A 64 -6.52 17.16 -8.31
C CYS A 64 -6.13 16.05 -7.33
N SER A 65 -6.56 14.81 -7.57
CA SER A 65 -6.13 13.65 -6.80
C SER A 65 -5.41 12.66 -7.71
N PHE A 66 -4.11 12.48 -7.50
CA PHE A 66 -3.31 11.55 -8.32
C PHE A 66 -3.70 10.11 -8.04
N LEU A 67 -4.05 9.80 -6.79
CA LEU A 67 -4.60 8.49 -6.44
C LEU A 67 -5.91 8.24 -7.19
N LYS A 68 -6.83 9.21 -7.21
CA LYS A 68 -8.10 9.09 -7.96
C LYS A 68 -7.85 8.89 -9.46
N ALA A 69 -6.88 9.57 -10.06
CA ALA A 69 -6.49 9.32 -11.44
C ALA A 69 -6.12 7.84 -11.67
N GLY A 70 -5.28 7.27 -10.79
CA GLY A 70 -4.91 5.86 -10.85
C GLY A 70 -6.12 4.93 -10.71
N LEU A 71 -7.04 5.28 -9.80
CA LEU A 71 -8.30 4.57 -9.57
C LEU A 71 -9.29 4.67 -10.72
N VAL A 72 -9.29 5.72 -11.52
CA VAL A 72 -10.26 5.90 -12.61
C VAL A 72 -9.72 5.29 -13.91
N PHE A 73 -8.47 5.60 -14.27
CA PHE A 73 -7.94 5.30 -15.60
C PHE A 73 -7.28 3.92 -15.72
N SER A 74 -7.06 3.22 -14.62
CA SER A 74 -6.48 1.87 -14.69
C SER A 74 -7.49 0.81 -15.14
N GLN A 75 -7.08 -0.30 -15.75
CA GLN A 75 -8.01 -1.37 -16.11
C GLN A 75 -8.30 -2.35 -14.96
N ARG A 76 -7.33 -2.57 -14.06
CA ARG A 76 -7.48 -3.39 -12.85
C ARG A 76 -7.01 -2.64 -11.62
N LEU A 77 -7.66 -2.91 -10.49
CA LEU A 77 -7.32 -2.32 -9.19
C LEU A 77 -6.94 -3.43 -8.22
N THR A 78 -5.92 -3.19 -7.42
CA THR A 78 -5.47 -4.09 -6.37
C THR A 78 -5.18 -3.36 -5.08
N THR A 79 -5.21 -4.07 -3.96
CA THR A 79 -4.84 -3.52 -2.66
C THR A 79 -4.32 -4.61 -1.72
N VAL A 80 -3.79 -4.26 -0.56
CA VAL A 80 -2.93 -5.13 0.27
C VAL A 80 -3.63 -6.29 0.98
N SER A 81 -4.97 -6.38 0.93
CA SER A 81 -5.70 -7.57 1.40
C SER A 81 -7.15 -7.61 0.92
N PRO A 82 -7.79 -8.80 0.88
CA PRO A 82 -9.23 -8.90 0.60
C PRO A 82 -10.11 -8.15 1.60
N THR A 83 -9.67 -8.04 2.86
CA THR A 83 -10.38 -7.28 3.89
C THR A 83 -10.29 -5.78 3.61
N TYR A 84 -9.09 -5.28 3.32
CA TYR A 84 -8.89 -3.87 3.01
C TYR A 84 -9.65 -3.47 1.73
N ALA A 85 -9.72 -4.34 0.72
CA ALA A 85 -10.54 -4.11 -0.47
C ALA A 85 -12.03 -3.89 -0.16
N ARG A 86 -12.57 -4.52 0.89
CA ARG A 86 -13.94 -4.29 1.35
C ARG A 86 -14.04 -3.01 2.18
N GLU A 87 -13.09 -2.78 3.07
CA GLU A 87 -13.06 -1.60 3.95
C GLU A 87 -13.02 -0.31 3.15
N LEU A 88 -12.15 -0.22 2.13
CA LEU A 88 -11.99 0.97 1.29
C LEU A 88 -13.27 1.41 0.56
N ARG A 89 -14.24 0.52 0.41
CA ARG A 89 -15.55 0.81 -0.21
C ARG A 89 -16.57 1.36 0.79
N THR A 90 -16.17 1.62 2.03
CA THR A 90 -17.05 2.17 3.07
C THR A 90 -16.62 3.59 3.41
N ALA A 91 -17.58 4.45 3.76
CA ALA A 91 -17.32 5.85 4.12
C ALA A 91 -16.33 6.00 5.30
N GLN A 92 -16.25 5.00 6.18
CA GLN A 92 -15.35 5.02 7.33
C GLN A 92 -13.87 4.93 6.91
N PHE A 93 -13.55 4.21 5.84
CA PHE A 93 -12.16 3.93 5.44
C PHE A 93 -11.79 4.43 4.05
N GLY A 94 -12.76 4.74 3.18
CA GLY A 94 -12.54 5.13 1.80
C GLY A 94 -12.02 6.56 1.60
N MET A 95 -12.08 7.40 2.64
CA MET A 95 -11.53 8.77 2.63
C MET A 95 -12.07 9.64 1.47
N GLY A 96 -13.36 9.50 1.15
CA GLY A 96 -14.04 10.20 0.05
C GLY A 96 -13.89 9.51 -1.32
N LEU A 97 -13.11 8.42 -1.41
CA LEU A 97 -12.94 7.62 -2.62
C LEU A 97 -13.79 6.35 -2.62
N GLU A 98 -14.56 6.09 -1.56
CA GLU A 98 -15.40 4.91 -1.43
C GLU A 98 -16.37 4.76 -2.61
N GLY A 99 -16.96 5.86 -3.11
CA GLY A 99 -17.86 5.82 -4.27
C GLY A 99 -17.15 5.34 -5.54
N VAL A 100 -15.97 5.88 -5.82
CA VAL A 100 -15.14 5.45 -6.97
C VAL A 100 -14.76 3.97 -6.85
N LEU A 101 -14.42 3.51 -5.65
CA LEU A 101 -14.03 2.13 -5.42
C LEU A 101 -15.21 1.16 -5.46
N ASP A 102 -16.40 1.61 -5.05
CA ASP A 102 -17.62 0.81 -5.12
C ASP A 102 -18.10 0.63 -6.57
N ASP A 103 -18.10 1.72 -7.36
CA ASP A 103 -18.37 1.68 -8.80
C ASP A 103 -17.43 0.74 -9.54
N ARG A 104 -16.20 0.59 -9.02
CA ARG A 104 -15.15 -0.25 -9.58
C ARG A 104 -14.95 -1.58 -8.87
N ALA A 105 -15.89 -2.00 -8.02
CA ALA A 105 -15.77 -3.22 -7.22
C ALA A 105 -15.49 -4.49 -8.05
N ALA A 106 -16.05 -4.57 -9.26
CA ALA A 106 -15.88 -5.73 -10.15
C ALA A 106 -14.43 -5.95 -10.63
N VAL A 107 -13.59 -4.92 -10.58
CA VAL A 107 -12.18 -4.97 -11.01
C VAL A 107 -11.19 -4.72 -9.87
N LEU A 108 -11.68 -4.57 -8.63
CA LEU A 108 -10.88 -4.42 -7.42
C LEU A 108 -10.62 -5.78 -6.77
N SER A 109 -9.36 -6.05 -6.41
CA SER A 109 -8.98 -7.29 -5.74
C SER A 109 -7.98 -7.05 -4.62
N GLY A 110 -8.14 -7.76 -3.51
CA GLY A 110 -7.16 -7.75 -2.43
C GLY A 110 -6.11 -8.84 -2.63
N ILE A 111 -4.84 -8.46 -2.62
CA ILE A 111 -3.68 -9.34 -2.73
C ILE A 111 -2.85 -9.17 -1.47
N LEU A 112 -2.65 -10.25 -0.72
CA LEU A 112 -1.84 -10.23 0.49
C LEU A 112 -0.37 -9.95 0.13
N ASN A 113 0.24 -9.05 0.89
CA ASN A 113 1.67 -8.83 0.80
C ASN A 113 2.43 -10.10 1.19
N GLY A 114 3.52 -10.36 0.48
CA GLY A 114 4.50 -11.39 0.83
C GLY A 114 5.69 -10.79 1.58
N ILE A 115 6.54 -11.68 2.08
CA ILE A 115 7.89 -11.37 2.55
C ILE A 115 8.88 -12.26 1.79
N ASP A 116 10.13 -11.83 1.70
CA ASP A 116 11.21 -12.68 1.22
C ASP A 116 11.54 -13.73 2.29
N THR A 117 11.21 -14.99 2.03
CA THR A 117 11.38 -16.07 3.01
C THR A 117 12.81 -16.60 3.07
N ASP A 118 13.69 -16.23 2.14
CA ASP A 118 15.10 -16.60 2.24
C ASP A 118 15.82 -15.60 3.17
N LEU A 119 15.44 -14.32 3.08
CA LEU A 119 15.92 -13.28 3.98
C LEU A 119 15.29 -13.38 5.38
N TRP A 120 13.97 -13.52 5.46
CA TRP A 120 13.22 -13.54 6.72
C TRP A 120 13.02 -14.96 7.25
N ASN A 121 14.12 -15.68 7.49
CA ASN A 121 14.10 -17.07 7.94
C ASN A 121 14.84 -17.27 9.26
N PRO A 122 14.15 -17.54 10.39
CA PRO A 122 14.83 -17.75 11.66
C PRO A 122 15.70 -19.00 11.72
N GLU A 123 15.60 -19.93 10.76
CA GLU A 123 16.45 -21.11 10.68
C GLU A 123 17.83 -20.82 10.08
N THR A 124 17.95 -19.74 9.29
CA THR A 124 19.17 -19.40 8.53
C THR A 124 19.65 -17.95 8.70
N ASP A 125 18.87 -17.09 9.36
CA ASP A 125 19.20 -15.68 9.57
C ASP A 125 20.43 -15.53 10.49
N ALA A 126 21.54 -15.07 9.88
CA ALA A 126 22.81 -14.85 10.56
C ALA A 126 22.81 -13.63 11.49
N LEU A 127 21.79 -12.77 11.43
CA LEU A 127 21.63 -11.63 12.35
C LEU A 127 21.04 -12.07 13.70
N LEU A 128 20.45 -13.27 13.77
CA LEU A 128 19.94 -13.81 15.02
C LEU A 128 21.08 -14.40 15.87
N PRO A 129 21.11 -14.12 17.19
CA PRO A 129 22.06 -14.75 18.10
C PRO A 129 21.97 -16.28 18.14
N ALA A 130 20.80 -16.84 17.78
CA ALA A 130 20.59 -18.27 17.64
C ALA A 130 19.45 -18.57 16.66
N ALA A 131 19.68 -19.49 15.73
CA ALA A 131 18.66 -19.98 14.84
C ALA A 131 17.57 -20.78 15.58
N TYR A 132 16.33 -20.72 15.08
CA TYR A 132 15.20 -21.47 15.60
C TYR A 132 14.15 -21.76 14.52
N SER A 133 13.28 -22.74 14.78
CA SER A 133 12.16 -23.08 13.90
C SER A 133 10.85 -23.20 14.66
N ALA A 134 9.74 -23.30 13.94
CA ALA A 134 8.42 -23.55 14.55
C ALA A 134 8.39 -24.83 15.41
N ARG A 135 9.28 -25.81 15.15
CA ARG A 135 9.38 -27.07 15.92
C ARG A 135 10.45 -27.02 17.01
N ARG A 136 11.34 -26.01 17.02
CA ARG A 136 12.48 -25.92 17.93
C ARG A 136 12.69 -24.48 18.40
N LEU A 137 11.96 -24.11 19.46
CA LEU A 137 11.90 -22.73 19.97
C LEU A 137 13.03 -22.36 20.95
N VAL A 138 13.92 -23.28 21.31
CA VAL A 138 15.02 -23.00 22.25
C VAL A 138 15.89 -21.82 21.79
N GLY A 139 16.15 -21.68 20.49
CA GLY A 139 16.88 -20.52 19.94
C GLY A 139 16.12 -19.20 20.12
N LYS A 140 14.78 -19.21 20.05
CA LYS A 140 13.95 -18.01 20.26
C LYS A 140 14.09 -17.45 21.68
N ALA A 141 14.21 -18.31 22.70
CA ALA A 141 14.45 -17.88 24.08
C ALA A 141 15.83 -17.18 24.24
N LYS A 142 16.85 -17.68 23.53
CA LYS A 142 18.17 -17.03 23.47
C LYS A 142 18.10 -15.67 22.80
N CYS A 143 17.37 -15.55 21.69
CA CYS A 143 17.16 -14.28 21.01
C CYS A 143 16.44 -13.25 21.91
N LYS A 144 15.41 -13.68 22.65
CA LYS A 144 14.72 -12.81 23.62
C LYS A 144 15.68 -12.29 24.70
N THR A 145 16.49 -13.17 25.29
CA THR A 145 17.45 -12.79 26.33
C THR A 145 18.48 -11.79 25.79
N ALA A 146 19.02 -12.04 24.58
CA ALA A 146 19.94 -11.14 23.92
C ALA A 146 19.32 -9.77 23.61
N LEU A 147 18.05 -9.75 23.20
CA LEU A 147 17.31 -8.51 22.96
C LEU A 147 17.08 -7.72 24.27
N GLN A 148 16.68 -8.38 25.36
CA GLN A 148 16.56 -7.75 26.67
C GLN A 148 17.88 -7.10 27.09
N ALA A 149 19.00 -7.82 26.96
CA ALA A 149 20.34 -7.30 27.26
C ALA A 149 20.69 -6.08 26.40
N THR A 150 20.38 -6.14 25.10
CA THR A 150 20.66 -5.05 24.14
C THR A 150 19.87 -3.79 24.46
N LEU A 151 18.64 -3.95 24.97
CA LEU A 151 17.74 -2.85 25.35
C LEU A 151 17.91 -2.41 26.81
N GLY A 152 18.81 -3.03 27.58
CA GLY A 152 19.00 -2.74 29.01
C GLY A 152 17.80 -3.11 29.89
N LEU A 153 17.00 -4.10 29.47
CA LEU A 153 15.86 -4.62 30.22
C LEU A 153 16.30 -5.72 31.20
N GLU A 154 15.46 -6.01 32.19
CA GLU A 154 15.65 -7.16 33.08
C GLU A 154 15.66 -8.48 32.29
N HIS A 155 16.62 -9.36 32.61
CA HIS A 155 16.78 -10.66 31.97
C HIS A 155 15.83 -11.69 32.58
N ASP A 156 14.52 -11.49 32.38
CA ASP A 156 13.49 -12.44 32.78
C ASP A 156 12.98 -13.23 31.55
N PRO A 157 13.27 -14.54 31.45
CA PRO A 157 12.80 -15.38 30.34
C PRO A 157 11.28 -15.58 30.33
N GLU A 158 10.58 -15.38 31.45
CA GLU A 158 9.13 -15.55 31.57
C GLU A 158 8.36 -14.23 31.34
N ALA A 159 9.00 -13.07 31.52
CA ALA A 159 8.37 -11.76 31.31
C ALA A 159 7.86 -11.56 29.87
N LEU A 160 6.66 -11.01 29.69
CA LEU A 160 6.16 -10.68 28.35
C LEU A 160 6.97 -9.51 27.76
N LEU A 161 7.55 -9.72 26.58
CA LEU A 161 8.21 -8.66 25.81
C LEU A 161 7.31 -8.28 24.62
N LEU A 162 6.82 -7.04 24.63
CA LEU A 162 6.07 -6.45 23.52
C LEU A 162 6.97 -5.47 22.77
N THR A 163 6.92 -5.50 21.45
CA THR A 163 7.74 -4.65 20.59
C THR A 163 6.88 -4.03 19.52
N VAL A 164 6.99 -2.71 19.35
CA VAL A 164 6.38 -1.96 18.26
C VAL A 164 7.51 -1.38 17.42
N VAL A 165 7.60 -1.85 16.17
CA VAL A 165 8.49 -1.27 15.16
C VAL A 165 7.60 -0.64 14.09
N SER A 166 7.49 0.67 14.11
CA SER A 166 6.70 1.44 13.17
C SER A 166 7.39 2.77 12.85
N ARG A 167 6.91 3.47 11.81
CA ARG A 167 7.15 4.91 11.70
C ARG A 167 6.37 5.60 12.83
N LEU A 168 6.95 6.68 13.38
CA LEU A 168 6.32 7.52 14.41
C LEU A 168 5.37 8.54 13.78
#